data_AF-A0A928GDT5-F1
#
_entry.id   AF-A0A928GDT5-F1
#
_cell.length_a   1.000
_cell.length_b   1.000
_cell.length_c   1.000
_cell.angle_alpha   90.00
_cell.angle_beta   90.00
_cell.angle_gamma   90.00
#
_symmetry.space_group_name_H-M   'P 1'
#
loop_
_entity.id
_entity.type
_entity.pdbx_description
1 polymer ?
#
loop_
_entity_poly.entity_id
_entity_poly.type
_entity_poly.pdbx_seq_one_letter_code
_entity_poly.pdbx_strand_id
1 'polypeptide(L)'
;MVVATIVAIELKLGANPVIAAFLHDVVEDTDYTMDDIRQRFGDDVAFLVSVVTKKSTGNYEISKQVDNYKQMLNSIHYDIRALLVKLADRLHNMRTLNRPLPPVERHD
;
A
#
# COMPACT_ATOMS: atom_id res chain seq x y z
N MET A 1 -5.52 4.77 -7.28
CA MET A 1 -5.85 6.23 -7.31
C MET A 1 -6.44 6.76 -6.01
N VAL A 2 -7.42 6.10 -5.38
CA VAL A 2 -8.08 6.60 -4.15
C VAL A 2 -7.10 6.76 -2.99
N VAL A 3 -6.16 5.83 -2.81
CA VAL A 3 -5.11 5.89 -1.77
C VAL A 3 -4.26 7.17 -1.90
N ALA A 4 -3.84 7.52 -3.12
CA ALA A 4 -3.08 8.74 -3.37
C ALA A 4 -3.86 10.01 -3.02
N THR A 5 -5.18 10.03 -3.26
CA THR A 5 -6.06 11.15 -2.85
C THR A 5 -6.12 11.29 -1.33
N ILE A 6 -6.25 10.18 -0.59
CA ILE A 6 -6.24 10.18 0.88
C ILE A 6 -4.89 10.73 1.38
N VAL A 7 -3.78 10.25 0.83
CA VAL A 7 -2.42 10.67 1.18
C VAL A 7 -2.18 12.16 0.89
N ALA A 8 -2.62 12.67 -0.26
CA ALA A 8 -2.39 14.04 -0.68
C ALA A 8 -3.33 15.06 -0.01
N ILE A 9 -4.62 14.75 0.11
CA ILE A 9 -5.65 15.72 0.52
C ILE A 9 -6.00 15.55 2.00
N GLU A 10 -6.26 14.33 2.45
CA GLU A 10 -6.66 14.06 3.84
C GLU A 10 -5.45 14.13 4.78
N LEU A 11 -4.30 13.57 4.37
CA LEU A 11 -3.08 13.53 5.19
C LEU A 11 -2.06 14.63 4.87
N LYS A 12 -2.24 15.37 3.77
CA LYS A 12 -1.36 16.48 3.32
C LYS A 12 0.12 16.11 3.26
N LEU A 13 0.43 14.90 2.81
CA LEU A 13 1.80 14.44 2.65
C LEU A 13 2.45 15.01 1.37
N GLY A 14 3.78 15.11 1.38
CA GLY A 14 4.56 15.63 0.24
C GLY A 14 4.55 14.70 -0.98
N ALA A 15 5.30 15.09 -2.02
CA ALA A 15 5.30 14.41 -3.31
C ALA A 15 5.66 12.90 -3.22
N ASN A 16 6.70 12.54 -2.47
CA ASN A 16 7.23 11.17 -2.45
C ASN A 16 6.21 10.14 -1.89
N PRO A 17 5.51 10.39 -0.77
CA PRO A 17 4.42 9.52 -0.30
C PRO A 17 3.26 9.40 -1.29
N VAL A 18 2.92 10.47 -2.01
CA VAL A 18 1.86 10.44 -3.03
C VAL A 18 2.29 9.57 -4.21
N ILE A 19 3.54 9.74 -4.68
CA ILE A 19 4.12 8.90 -5.73
C ILE A 19 4.12 7.43 -5.29
N ALA A 20 4.56 7.13 -4.06
CA ALA A 20 4.54 5.77 -3.53
C ALA A 20 3.12 5.17 -3.49
N ALA A 21 2.11 5.96 -3.11
CA ALA A 21 0.71 5.53 -3.13
C ALA A 21 0.16 5.27 -4.55
N PHE A 22 0.72 5.88 -5.60
CA PHE A 22 0.40 5.53 -6.98
C PHE A 22 1.13 4.27 -7.46
N LEU A 23 2.35 4.05 -6.98
CA LEU A 23 3.23 2.98 -7.46
C LEU A 23 3.10 1.66 -6.71
N HIS A 24 2.48 1.65 -5.52
CA HIS A 24 2.47 0.45 -4.68
C HIS A 24 1.86 -0.78 -5.36
N ASP A 25 0.78 -0.61 -6.13
CA ASP A 25 0.15 -1.69 -6.92
C ASP A 25 0.92 -2.01 -8.21
N VAL A 26 1.67 -1.06 -8.76
CA VAL A 26 2.43 -1.27 -10.02
C VAL A 26 3.48 -2.34 -9.84
N VAL A 27 4.17 -2.37 -8.70
CA VAL A 27 5.16 -3.41 -8.39
C VAL A 27 4.51 -4.78 -8.14
N GLU A 28 3.23 -4.83 -7.75
CA GLU A 28 2.51 -6.09 -7.54
C GLU A 28 1.91 -6.65 -8.83
N ASP A 29 1.40 -5.77 -9.70
CA ASP A 29 0.56 -6.14 -10.85
C ASP A 29 1.31 -6.14 -12.20
N THR A 30 2.59 -5.77 -12.23
CA THR A 30 3.37 -5.65 -13.46
C THR A 30 4.80 -6.17 -13.30
N ASP A 31 5.54 -6.24 -14.41
CA ASP A 31 6.95 -6.68 -14.43
C ASP A 31 7.94 -5.61 -13.94
N TYR A 32 7.47 -4.44 -13.47
CA TYR A 32 8.36 -3.41 -12.92
C TYR A 32 8.98 -3.85 -11.59
N THR A 33 10.30 -3.71 -11.49
CA THR A 33 11.06 -4.08 -10.30
C THR A 33 11.27 -2.90 -9.36
N MET A 34 11.68 -3.18 -8.11
CA MET A 34 12.08 -2.14 -7.16
C MET A 34 13.27 -1.30 -7.65
N ASP A 35 14.16 -1.88 -8.48
CA ASP A 35 15.28 -1.15 -9.09
C ASP A 35 14.80 -0.20 -10.19
N ASP A 36 13.77 -0.56 -10.96
CA ASP A 36 13.12 0.34 -11.91
C ASP A 36 12.49 1.54 -11.21
N ILE A 37 11.84 1.32 -10.07
CA ILE A 37 11.27 2.40 -9.25
C ILE A 37 12.39 3.32 -8.73
N ARG A 38 13.47 2.74 -8.20
CA ARG A 38 14.62 3.50 -7.71
C ARG A 38 15.26 4.34 -8.80
N GLN A 39 15.47 3.79 -9.99
CA GLN A 39 16.10 4.50 -11.10
C GLN A 39 15.24 5.69 -11.58
N ARG A 40 13.91 5.56 -11.55
CA ARG A 40 12.98 6.56 -12.08
C ARG A 40 12.56 7.62 -11.07
N PHE A 41 12.46 7.25 -9.79
CA PHE A 41 11.86 8.09 -8.75
C PHE A 41 12.76 8.32 -7.53
N GLY A 42 13.94 7.71 -7.50
CA GLY A 42 14.93 7.84 -6.44
C GLY A 42 14.72 6.91 -5.25
N ASP A 43 15.71 6.90 -4.36
CA ASP A 43 15.78 5.99 -3.22
C ASP A 43 14.64 6.19 -2.21
N ASP A 44 14.20 7.43 -1.99
CA ASP A 44 13.12 7.73 -1.03
C ASP A 44 11.79 7.11 -1.47
N VAL A 45 11.43 7.23 -2.74
CA VAL A 45 10.21 6.63 -3.30
C VAL A 45 10.32 5.11 -3.31
N ALA A 46 11.46 4.56 -3.74
CA ALA A 46 11.68 3.11 -3.74
C ALA A 46 11.59 2.53 -2.32
N PHE A 47 12.14 3.21 -1.32
CA PHE A 47 11.99 2.81 0.08
C PHE A 47 10.51 2.79 0.49
N LEU A 48 9.78 3.87 0.25
CA LEU A 48 8.36 3.98 0.61
C LEU A 48 7.52 2.87 -0.04
N VAL A 49 7.70 2.63 -1.35
CA VAL A 49 7.03 1.55 -2.09
C VAL A 49 7.35 0.20 -1.47
N SER A 50 8.62 -0.12 -1.21
CA SER A 50 9.03 -1.41 -0.63
C SER A 50 8.36 -1.75 0.71
N VAL A 51 8.05 -0.73 1.52
CA VAL A 51 7.41 -0.90 2.83
C VAL A 51 5.90 -1.17 2.69
N VAL A 52 5.25 -0.54 1.71
CA VAL A 52 3.80 -0.67 1.51
C VAL A 52 3.44 -1.97 0.78
N THR A 53 4.23 -2.37 -0.22
CA THR A 53 4.04 -3.57 -1.08
C THR A 53 4.33 -4.91 -0.39
N LYS A 54 4.76 -4.91 0.89
CA LYS A 54 4.95 -6.18 1.61
C LYS A 54 3.61 -6.90 1.81
N LYS A 55 3.40 -7.92 0.97
CA LYS A 55 2.28 -8.86 0.94
C LYS A 55 1.82 -9.25 2.34
N SER A 56 0.56 -8.96 2.63
CA SER A 56 -0.14 -9.61 3.74
C SER A 56 -0.28 -11.09 3.38
N THR A 57 0.59 -11.94 3.91
CA THR A 57 0.48 -13.39 3.73
C THR A 57 -0.86 -13.84 4.30
N GLY A 58 -1.73 -14.35 3.43
CA GLY A 58 -3.17 -14.58 3.66
C GLY A 58 -3.56 -15.61 4.72
N ASN A 59 -2.67 -15.96 5.66
CA ASN A 59 -3.04 -16.78 6.80
C ASN A 59 -3.44 -15.87 7.96
N TYR A 60 -4.73 -15.87 8.27
CA TYR A 60 -5.33 -15.25 9.45
C TYR A 60 -4.95 -16.02 10.73
N GLU A 61 -3.65 -16.17 10.98
CA GLU A 61 -3.14 -16.67 12.25
C GLU A 61 -2.84 -15.48 13.15
N ILE A 62 -3.25 -15.56 14.43
CA ILE A 62 -3.03 -14.48 15.41
C ILE A 62 -1.54 -14.11 15.51
N SER A 63 -0.64 -15.10 15.40
CA SER A 63 0.81 -14.89 15.34
C SER A 63 1.24 -13.99 14.17
N LYS A 64 0.69 -14.23 12.97
CA LYS A 64 1.01 -13.43 11.76
C LYS A 64 0.47 -12.01 11.86
N GLN A 65 -0.63 -11.77 12.57
CA GLN A 65 -1.09 -10.40 12.84
C GLN A 65 -0.13 -9.64 13.75
N VAL A 66 0.41 -10.30 14.78
CA VAL A 66 1.41 -9.70 15.68
C VAL A 66 2.69 -9.36 14.92
N ASP A 67 3.15 -10.22 14.03
CA ASP A 67 4.37 -9.98 13.25
C ASP A 67 4.16 -8.88 12.19
N ASN A 68 2.99 -8.83 11.55
CA ASN A 68 2.62 -7.73 10.65
C ASN A 68 2.54 -6.40 11.40
N TYR A 69 1.99 -6.40 12.62
CA TYR A 69 1.96 -5.22 13.48
C TYR A 69 3.36 -4.77 13.91
N LYS A 70 4.25 -5.71 14.29
CA LYS A 70 5.66 -5.40 14.58
C LYS A 70 6.39 -4.85 13.35
N GLN A 71 6.13 -5.38 12.15
CA GLN A 71 6.71 -4.85 10.91
C GLN A 71 6.27 -3.42 10.63
N MET A 72 4.98 -3.14 10.86
CA MET A 72 4.40 -1.81 10.75
C MET A 72 5.01 -0.85 11.80
N LEU A 73 5.17 -1.26 13.05
CA LEU A 73 5.86 -0.46 14.07
C LEU A 73 7.34 -0.24 13.74
N ASN A 74 8.04 -1.25 13.23
CA ASN A 74 9.42 -1.12 12.79
C ASN A 74 9.56 -0.09 11.66
N SER A 75 8.56 0.01 10.77
CA SER A 75 8.58 1.04 9.72
C SER A 75 8.53 2.48 10.26
N ILE A 76 7.93 2.71 11.44
CA ILE A 76 7.94 4.02 12.12
C ILE A 76 9.35 4.43 12.52
N HIS A 77 10.17 3.47 12.96
CA HIS A 77 11.55 3.72 13.36
C HIS A 77 12.41 4.24 12.19
N TYR A 78 12.03 3.94 10.94
CA TYR A 78 12.75 4.37 9.74
C TYR A 78 12.08 5.56 9.04
N ASP A 79 10.75 5.55 8.89
CA ASP A 79 10.00 6.66 8.31
C ASP A 79 8.48 6.56 8.58
N ILE A 80 7.92 7.54 9.29
CA ILE A 80 6.49 7.60 9.57
C ILE A 80 5.62 7.77 8.31
N ARG A 81 6.17 8.30 7.21
CA ARG A 81 5.45 8.46 5.94
C ARG A 81 5.02 7.12 5.36
N ALA A 82 5.85 6.08 5.50
CA ALA A 82 5.53 4.74 5.02
C ALA A 82 4.32 4.13 5.76
N LEU A 83 4.25 4.35 7.08
CA LEU A 83 3.11 3.93 7.90
C LEU A 83 1.81 4.59 7.43
N LEU A 84 1.85 5.90 7.20
CA LEU A 84 0.68 6.69 6.83
C LEU A 84 0.11 6.25 5.48
N VAL A 85 0.97 5.91 4.50
CA VAL A 85 0.53 5.34 3.22
C VAL A 85 -0.14 3.97 3.45
N LYS A 86 0.42 3.11 4.31
CA LYS A 86 -0.17 1.79 4.60
C LYS A 86 -1.50 1.87 5.35
N LEU A 87 -1.68 2.88 6.19
CA LEU A 87 -2.97 3.18 6.83
C LEU A 87 -4.00 3.72 5.84
N ALA A 88 -3.59 4.58 4.90
CA ALA A 88 -4.46 5.09 3.84
C ALA A 88 -4.97 3.97 2.93
N ASP A 89 -4.10 3.02 2.58
CA ASP A 89 -4.47 1.82 1.84
C ASP A 89 -5.50 0.97 2.60
N ARG A 90 -5.22 0.64 3.87
CA ARG A 90 -6.19 -0.09 4.72
C ARG A 90 -7.52 0.64 4.87
N LEU A 91 -7.50 1.96 5.04
CA LEU A 91 -8.71 2.78 5.12
C LEU A 91 -9.51 2.70 3.82
N HIS A 92 -8.85 2.77 2.66
CA HIS A 92 -9.49 2.58 1.36
C HIS A 92 -10.13 1.19 1.27
N ASN A 93 -9.38 0.14 1.61
CA ASN A 93 -9.87 -1.24 1.59
C ASN A 93 -11.08 -1.41 2.50
N MET A 94 -11.06 -0.86 3.72
CA MET A 94 -12.22 -0.87 4.62
C MET A 94 -13.43 -0.11 4.08
N ARG A 95 -13.21 0.99 3.32
CA ARG A 95 -14.28 1.76 2.65
C ARG A 95 -14.87 1.03 1.43
N THR A 96 -14.17 0.06 0.85
CA THR A 96 -14.61 -0.68 -0.36
C THR A 96 -15.16 -2.08 -0.07
N LEU A 97 -14.96 -2.65 1.13
CA LEU A 97 -15.47 -3.97 1.53
C LEU A 97 -16.98 -4.17 1.37
N ASN A 98 -17.78 -3.09 1.32
CA ASN A 98 -19.24 -3.15 1.17
C ASN A 98 -19.73 -2.97 -0.28
N ARG A 99 -18.85 -3.03 -1.28
CA ARG A 99 -19.28 -2.93 -2.68
C ARG A 99 -19.94 -4.26 -3.10
N PRO A 100 -21.19 -4.25 -3.61
CA PRO A 100 -21.80 -5.48 -4.10
C PRO A 100 -20.99 -6.06 -5.26
N LEU A 101 -20.76 -7.37 -5.24
CA LEU A 101 -20.13 -8.09 -6.34
C LEU A 101 -21.00 -7.95 -7.61
N PRO A 102 -20.39 -7.86 -8.81
CA PRO A 102 -21.15 -7.81 -10.05
C PRO A 102 -22.04 -9.05 -10.17
N PRO A 103 -23.22 -8.95 -10.83
CA PRO A 103 -24.11 -10.08 -11.01
C PRO A 103 -23.36 -11.21 -11.69
N VAL A 104 -23.39 -12.41 -11.09
CA VAL A 104 -22.91 -13.61 -11.75
C VAL A 104 -23.87 -13.88 -12.90
N GLU A 105 -23.44 -13.66 -14.15
CA GLU A 105 -24.18 -14.12 -15.32
C GLU A 105 -24.32 -15.64 -15.22
N ARG A 106 -25.54 -16.10 -14.93
CA ARG A 106 -25.87 -17.50 -15.07
C ARG A 106 -26.02 -17.74 -16.56
N HIS A 107 -25.07 -18.48 -17.13
CA HIS A 107 -25.28 -19.12 -18.43
C HIS A 107 -26.35 -20.20 -18.22
N ASP A 108 -27.57 -19.90 -18.66
CA ASP A 108 -28.64 -20.87 -18.89
C ASP A 108 -28.44 -21.55 -20.25
#